data_AF-A0AB37Z587-F1
#
_entry.id   AF-A0AB37Z587-F1
#
_cell.length_a   1.000
_cell.length_b   1.000
_cell.length_c   1.000
_cell.angle_alpha   90.00
_cell.angle_beta   90.00
_cell.angle_gamma   90.00
#
_symmetry.space_group_name_H-M   'P 1'
#
loop_
_entity.id
_entity.type
_entity.pdbx_description
1 polymer ?
#
loop_
_entity_poly.entity_id
_entity_poly.type
_entity_poly.pdbx_seq_one_letter_code
_entity_poly.pdbx_strand_id
1 'polypeptide(L)'
;MQINRRAFLGLSIAAVAATAAAAGTYGGWTLMHSGAQPLLLSARNDSAGKHFAVGYRLDGSQVFATQVNERCHDVIGHPFLPMALFVGRRPSTQSYLIDTRDGRLLQTVHSPEQRHFYGHAVFHKDGEWLYATENDTSDPGRGVLGVYRLQGEQLQRVSELSTHGIGPHQLLWMPDGETLAVANGGIRTEADSRVEMNLNAMESSLVLLRRDGSLVSKEQLPERMNSVRHMAVANDGTLVTGQQYMGELSDAVPLLAIKRPDQPFQHFPVDDAQRQLMSQYTASVAIHSELRLLALTAPRGNRVFIWDLDSAALRLDAPLADCAGVGAVANGFVVSSGVGRCRLYDCRNPQISSTPLHLPAGLWDNHLRLV
;
A
#
# COMPACT_ATOMS: atom_id res chain seq x y z
N MET A 1 -14.71 54.58 73.95
CA MET A 1 -15.31 55.80 73.37
C MET A 1 -15.88 55.43 72.01
N GLN A 2 -17.16 55.76 71.77
CA GLN A 2 -17.97 55.51 70.56
C GLN A 2 -17.85 54.16 69.82
N ILE A 3 -18.85 53.31 70.09
CA ILE A 3 -19.37 52.27 69.19
C ILE A 3 -20.11 52.94 68.03
N ASN A 4 -20.12 52.33 66.84
CA ASN A 4 -21.21 52.53 65.89
C ASN A 4 -21.76 51.17 65.41
N ARG A 5 -23.09 51.06 65.27
CA ARG A 5 -23.85 49.82 65.01
C ARG A 5 -24.95 50.09 63.98
N ARG A 6 -25.07 49.19 62.98
CA ARG A 6 -26.19 48.88 62.06
C ARG A 6 -25.57 48.42 60.74
N ALA A 7 -26.04 47.42 59.98
CA ALA A 7 -27.05 46.36 60.14
C ALA A 7 -26.80 45.37 58.96
N PHE A 8 -27.27 44.13 58.83
CA PHE A 8 -27.81 43.03 59.66
C PHE A 8 -28.34 41.99 58.64
N LEU A 9 -28.09 40.67 58.81
CA LEU A 9 -28.49 39.53 57.90
C LEU A 9 -27.88 39.55 56.48
N GLY A 10 -27.58 38.43 55.80
CA GLY A 10 -27.65 36.96 56.03
C GLY A 10 -27.38 36.30 54.65
N LEU A 11 -26.77 35.13 54.43
CA LEU A 11 -26.65 33.84 55.13
C LEU A 11 -25.21 33.28 54.94
N SER A 12 -24.60 32.52 55.86
CA SER A 12 -24.70 31.05 56.03
C SER A 12 -24.41 30.26 54.73
N ILE A 13 -23.50 29.27 54.65
CA ILE A 13 -22.95 28.31 55.63
C ILE A 13 -21.45 28.05 55.31
N ALA A 14 -20.53 28.29 56.26
CA ALA A 14 -19.69 27.31 56.98
C ALA A 14 -18.85 26.35 56.09
N ALA A 15 -17.50 26.44 56.12
CA ALA A 15 -16.57 25.81 57.10
C ALA A 15 -16.30 24.32 56.76
N VAL A 16 -15.14 23.69 56.98
CA VAL A 16 -14.02 23.86 57.93
C VAL A 16 -12.71 23.54 57.13
N ALA A 17 -11.60 24.28 57.24
CA ALA A 17 -10.38 23.97 58.04
C ALA A 17 -9.95 22.47 58.07
N ALA A 18 -8.69 22.03 58.23
CA ALA A 18 -7.32 22.58 58.11
C ALA A 18 -6.37 21.32 58.07
N THR A 19 -5.05 21.33 57.85
CA THR A 19 -4.01 22.38 57.80
C THR A 19 -2.89 21.92 56.83
N ALA A 20 -1.81 22.67 56.65
CA ALA A 20 -0.63 22.27 55.87
C ALA A 20 0.29 21.28 56.62
N ALA A 21 0.98 20.39 55.89
CA ALA A 21 2.46 20.36 55.79
C ALA A 21 3.01 19.14 54.98
N ALA A 22 4.27 19.29 54.56
CA ALA A 22 5.24 18.24 54.17
C ALA A 22 5.13 17.55 52.78
N ALA A 23 6.00 18.05 51.89
CA ALA A 23 6.92 17.28 51.02
C ALA A 23 6.51 15.87 50.52
N GLY A 24 6.23 15.78 49.23
CA GLY A 24 6.24 14.53 48.47
C GLY A 24 6.69 14.77 47.04
N THR A 25 7.93 14.42 46.71
CA THR A 25 8.42 14.36 45.33
C THR A 25 7.76 13.19 44.61
N TYR A 26 6.68 13.46 43.88
CA TYR A 26 6.13 12.51 42.90
C TYR A 26 6.11 13.18 41.54
N GLY A 27 6.69 12.46 40.56
CA GLY A 27 6.97 13.00 39.25
C GLY A 27 5.70 13.51 38.58
N GLY A 28 5.80 14.69 37.98
CA GLY A 28 4.90 15.06 36.90
C GLY A 28 5.06 14.05 35.78
N TRP A 29 4.24 13.00 35.78
CA TRP A 29 3.90 12.28 34.57
C TRP A 29 3.18 13.28 33.68
N THR A 30 3.97 14.06 32.93
CA THR A 30 3.53 14.46 31.61
C THR A 30 3.17 13.17 30.91
N LEU A 31 1.87 12.87 30.86
CA LEU A 31 1.25 12.00 29.89
C LEU A 31 1.60 12.59 28.52
N MET A 32 2.81 12.32 28.07
CA MET A 32 3.14 12.36 26.67
C MET A 32 2.14 11.41 26.03
N HIS A 33 1.17 11.99 25.33
CA HIS A 33 0.59 11.34 24.18
C HIS A 33 1.71 11.13 23.16
N SER A 34 2.58 10.17 23.43
CA SER A 34 3.30 9.45 22.39
C SER A 34 2.23 8.64 21.65
N GLY A 35 1.48 9.33 20.79
CA GLY A 35 0.77 8.65 19.70
C GLY A 35 1.81 7.77 19.03
N ALA A 36 1.60 6.45 19.09
CA ALA A 36 2.61 5.49 18.67
C ALA A 36 3.02 5.84 17.22
N GLN A 37 4.33 5.96 16.97
CA GLN A 37 4.77 6.31 15.62
C GLN A 37 4.23 5.30 14.61
N PRO A 38 3.85 5.71 13.38
CA PRO A 38 3.34 4.81 12.37
C PRO A 38 4.22 3.57 12.21
N LEU A 39 3.60 2.40 12.11
CA LEU A 39 4.29 1.15 11.88
C LEU A 39 4.45 0.93 10.38
N LEU A 40 5.70 0.93 9.91
CA LEU A 40 6.02 0.50 8.56
C LEU A 40 6.10 -1.04 8.54
N LEU A 41 5.18 -1.64 7.81
CA LEU A 41 5.17 -3.05 7.46
C LEU A 41 5.77 -3.24 6.07
N SER A 42 6.57 -4.29 5.89
CA SER A 42 7.12 -4.71 4.59
C SER A 42 7.63 -6.14 4.64
N ALA A 43 7.90 -6.74 3.49
CA ALA A 43 8.71 -7.95 3.40
C ALA A 43 10.20 -7.58 3.22
N ARG A 44 11.09 -8.41 3.77
CA ARG A 44 12.55 -8.27 3.59
C ARG A 44 13.21 -9.63 3.41
N ASN A 45 14.38 -9.62 2.78
CA ASN A 45 15.30 -10.75 2.82
C ASN A 45 16.51 -10.44 3.71
N ASP A 46 17.22 -11.45 4.19
CA ASP A 46 18.58 -11.30 4.71
C ASP A 46 19.66 -11.67 3.67
N SER A 47 20.93 -11.47 4.04
CA SER A 47 22.09 -11.82 3.19
C SER A 47 22.32 -13.33 3.04
N ALA A 48 21.61 -14.17 3.81
CA ALA A 48 21.60 -15.62 3.66
C ALA A 48 20.44 -16.12 2.79
N GLY A 49 19.62 -15.20 2.24
CA GLY A 49 18.48 -15.51 1.38
C GLY A 49 17.19 -15.90 2.12
N LYS A 50 17.15 -15.80 3.46
CA LYS A 50 15.94 -16.07 4.24
C LYS A 50 14.92 -14.93 4.08
N HIS A 51 13.64 -15.28 4.20
CA HIS A 51 12.51 -14.36 4.03
C HIS A 51 11.93 -13.93 5.38
N PHE A 52 11.56 -12.66 5.50
CA PHE A 52 10.99 -12.08 6.72
C PHE A 52 9.81 -11.17 6.42
N ALA A 53 8.77 -11.29 7.25
CA ALA A 53 7.76 -10.26 7.44
C ALA A 53 8.22 -9.34 8.57
N VAL A 54 8.28 -8.03 8.34
CA VAL A 54 8.88 -7.08 9.30
C VAL A 54 7.95 -5.92 9.64
N GLY A 55 8.11 -5.40 10.87
CA GLY A 55 7.53 -4.16 11.34
C GLY A 55 8.60 -3.25 11.95
N TYR A 56 8.72 -2.03 11.43
CA TYR A 56 9.64 -1.00 11.92
C TYR A 56 8.90 0.32 12.18
N ARG A 57 9.30 1.10 13.19
CA ARG A 57 8.89 2.51 13.29
C ARG A 57 9.75 3.37 12.36
N LEU A 58 9.29 4.58 12.05
CA LEU A 58 9.98 5.50 11.13
C LEU A 58 11.35 6.00 11.67
N ASP A 59 11.58 5.90 12.98
CA ASP A 59 12.87 6.17 13.62
C ASP A 59 13.91 5.04 13.45
N GLY A 60 13.54 3.93 12.81
CA GLY A 60 14.41 2.76 12.60
C GLY A 60 14.28 1.65 13.64
N SER A 61 13.53 1.85 14.72
CA SER A 61 13.33 0.82 15.74
C SER A 61 12.53 -0.37 15.17
N GLN A 62 13.09 -1.57 15.33
CA GLN A 62 12.44 -2.82 14.94
C GLN A 62 11.39 -3.21 15.99
N VAL A 63 10.14 -3.40 15.55
CA VAL A 63 9.08 -3.97 16.39
C VAL A 63 9.11 -5.49 16.29
N PHE A 64 9.18 -6.02 15.07
CA PHE A 64 9.32 -7.46 14.83
C PHE A 64 10.01 -7.79 13.51
N ALA A 65 10.55 -9.01 13.42
CA ALA A 65 11.07 -9.59 12.19
C ALA A 65 10.80 -11.11 12.21
N THR A 66 9.70 -11.53 11.61
CA THR A 66 9.19 -12.89 11.66
C THR A 66 9.68 -13.65 10.44
N GLN A 67 10.50 -14.68 10.63
CA GLN A 67 10.99 -15.51 9.53
C GLN A 67 9.81 -16.30 8.92
N VAL A 68 9.71 -16.30 7.59
CA VAL A 68 8.69 -17.02 6.82
C VAL A 68 9.35 -17.94 5.80
N ASN A 69 8.61 -18.94 5.29
CA ASN A 69 9.17 -19.96 4.40
C ASN A 69 9.34 -19.45 2.96
N GLU A 70 8.42 -18.61 2.49
CA GLU A 70 8.35 -18.12 1.12
C GLU A 70 8.44 -16.58 1.08
N ARG A 71 9.04 -16.04 0.00
CA ARG A 71 9.16 -14.59 -0.19
C ARG A 71 7.78 -13.95 -0.32
N CYS A 72 7.48 -12.98 0.53
CA CYS A 72 6.27 -12.16 0.44
C CYS A 72 6.45 -11.00 -0.57
N HIS A 73 5.37 -10.31 -0.93
CA HIS A 73 5.38 -9.18 -1.86
C HIS A 73 4.75 -7.91 -1.26
N ASP A 74 3.41 -7.88 -1.19
CA ASP A 74 2.63 -6.80 -0.58
C ASP A 74 2.23 -7.16 0.86
N VAL A 75 1.80 -6.16 1.63
CA VAL A 75 1.34 -6.33 3.00
C VAL A 75 0.11 -5.47 3.30
N ILE A 76 -0.94 -6.13 3.76
CA ILE A 76 -2.27 -5.55 3.91
C ILE A 76 -2.69 -5.64 5.37
N GLY A 77 -2.69 -4.50 6.06
CA GLY A 77 -3.24 -4.37 7.41
C GLY A 77 -4.77 -4.53 7.42
N HIS A 78 -5.30 -5.20 8.44
CA HIS A 78 -6.73 -5.23 8.73
C HIS A 78 -7.19 -3.84 9.21
N PRO A 79 -8.38 -3.33 8.83
CA PRO A 79 -8.79 -1.95 9.12
C PRO A 79 -8.90 -1.61 10.61
N PHE A 80 -9.23 -2.58 11.48
CA PHE A 80 -9.50 -2.33 12.91
C PHE A 80 -8.71 -3.18 13.92
N LEU A 81 -8.06 -4.26 13.47
CA LEU A 81 -7.46 -5.27 14.33
C LEU A 81 -5.95 -5.22 14.12
N PRO A 82 -5.14 -5.52 15.14
CA PRO A 82 -3.69 -5.46 15.05
C PRO A 82 -3.10 -6.65 14.28
N MET A 83 -3.55 -6.88 13.04
CA MET A 83 -3.07 -7.97 12.18
C MET A 83 -2.86 -7.49 10.75
N ALA A 84 -1.94 -8.12 10.05
CA ALA A 84 -1.69 -7.89 8.63
C ALA A 84 -1.43 -9.20 7.88
N LEU A 85 -1.92 -9.29 6.64
CA LEU A 85 -1.56 -10.38 5.73
C LEU A 85 -0.35 -9.95 4.90
N PHE A 86 0.76 -10.67 5.06
CA PHE A 86 1.92 -10.60 4.17
C PHE A 86 1.69 -11.59 3.03
N VAL A 87 1.51 -11.08 1.82
CA VAL A 87 1.00 -11.87 0.69
C VAL A 87 2.16 -12.55 -0.04
N GLY A 88 2.02 -13.85 -0.31
CA GLY A 88 3.01 -14.66 -1.01
C GLY A 88 3.34 -14.13 -2.42
N ARG A 89 4.63 -14.01 -2.76
CA ARG A 89 5.09 -13.58 -4.08
C ARG A 89 5.14 -14.75 -5.06
N ARG A 90 4.34 -14.71 -6.12
CA ARG A 90 4.32 -15.67 -7.26
C ARG A 90 5.70 -16.30 -7.57
N PRO A 91 5.85 -17.63 -7.60
CA PRO A 91 4.81 -18.68 -7.55
C PRO A 91 4.43 -19.16 -6.14
N SER A 92 4.54 -18.31 -5.12
CA SER A 92 4.26 -18.66 -3.73
C SER A 92 2.87 -19.29 -3.51
N THR A 93 2.83 -20.30 -2.65
CA THR A 93 1.63 -21.02 -2.19
C THR A 93 1.22 -20.62 -0.78
N GLN A 94 2.00 -19.75 -0.12
CA GLN A 94 1.83 -19.37 1.29
C GLN A 94 1.73 -17.84 1.44
N SER A 95 0.71 -17.38 2.14
CA SER A 95 0.64 -16.02 2.70
C SER A 95 0.57 -16.11 4.23
N TYR A 96 1.03 -15.08 4.93
CA TYR A 96 1.24 -15.14 6.39
C TYR A 96 0.43 -14.05 7.09
N LEU A 97 -0.56 -14.45 7.88
CA LEU A 97 -1.32 -13.55 8.74
C LEU A 97 -0.56 -13.39 10.06
N ILE A 98 -0.20 -12.15 10.41
CA ILE A 98 0.72 -11.84 11.52
C ILE A 98 0.12 -10.78 12.45
N ASP A 99 0.30 -10.98 13.75
CA ASP A 99 0.00 -10.01 14.80
C ASP A 99 1.00 -8.84 14.73
N THR A 100 0.52 -7.64 14.45
CA THR A 100 1.37 -6.46 14.24
C THR A 100 1.95 -5.87 15.53
N ARG A 101 1.54 -6.38 16.71
CA ARG A 101 2.06 -5.94 18.01
C ARG A 101 3.44 -6.52 18.31
N ASP A 102 3.64 -7.80 18.01
CA ASP A 102 4.81 -8.59 18.42
C ASP A 102 5.39 -9.46 17.28
N GLY A 103 4.73 -9.54 16.13
CA GLY A 103 5.14 -10.37 14.99
C GLY A 103 4.70 -11.83 15.08
N ARG A 104 3.88 -12.22 16.05
CA ARG A 104 3.37 -13.60 16.18
C ARG A 104 2.65 -14.03 14.89
N LEU A 105 3.09 -15.15 14.31
CA LEU A 105 2.39 -15.79 13.20
C LEU A 105 1.03 -16.32 13.70
N LEU A 106 -0.07 -15.79 13.16
CA LEU A 106 -1.43 -16.20 13.46
C LEU A 106 -1.82 -17.43 12.62
N GLN A 107 -1.51 -17.36 11.32
CA GLN A 107 -1.88 -18.38 10.35
C GLN A 107 -0.94 -18.33 9.14
N THR A 108 -0.51 -19.50 8.67
CA THR A 108 -0.07 -19.67 7.27
C THR A 108 -1.30 -19.98 6.42
N VAL A 109 -1.68 -19.05 5.55
CA VAL A 109 -2.76 -19.23 4.57
C VAL A 109 -2.17 -19.93 3.36
N HIS A 110 -2.63 -21.15 3.08
CA HIS A 110 -2.25 -21.88 1.88
C HIS A 110 -3.22 -21.55 0.73
N SER A 111 -2.68 -21.41 -0.48
CA SER A 111 -3.51 -21.43 -1.69
C SER A 111 -4.06 -22.84 -1.94
N PRO A 112 -5.24 -22.99 -2.57
CA PRO A 112 -5.72 -24.30 -3.01
C PRO A 112 -4.78 -24.97 -4.01
N GLU A 113 -4.99 -26.27 -4.26
CA GLU A 113 -4.40 -26.92 -5.44
C GLU A 113 -4.73 -26.12 -6.71
N GLN A 114 -3.76 -26.06 -7.63
CA GLN A 114 -3.87 -25.32 -8.90
C GLN A 114 -4.14 -23.81 -8.74
N ARG A 115 -3.77 -23.24 -7.57
CA ARG A 115 -3.79 -21.81 -7.26
C ARG A 115 -2.46 -21.41 -6.63
N HIS A 116 -1.92 -20.24 -6.98
CA HIS A 116 -0.76 -19.61 -6.36
C HIS A 116 -1.09 -18.12 -6.12
N PHE A 117 -0.50 -17.53 -5.08
CA PHE A 117 -0.68 -16.11 -4.80
C PHE A 117 0.10 -15.26 -5.80
N TYR A 118 -0.56 -14.21 -6.31
CA TYR A 118 0.03 -13.22 -7.20
C TYR A 118 0.60 -11.99 -6.49
N GLY A 119 0.57 -11.98 -5.15
CA GLY A 119 1.31 -11.04 -4.33
C GLY A 119 0.53 -9.83 -3.82
N HIS A 120 -0.74 -9.68 -4.20
CA HIS A 120 -1.61 -8.59 -3.72
C HIS A 120 -2.92 -9.11 -3.10
N ALA A 121 -3.43 -8.37 -2.13
CA ALA A 121 -4.72 -8.60 -1.49
C ALA A 121 -5.37 -7.27 -1.05
N VAL A 122 -6.63 -7.29 -0.66
CA VAL A 122 -7.31 -6.20 0.06
C VAL A 122 -8.27 -6.75 1.11
N PHE A 123 -8.29 -6.16 2.31
CA PHE A 123 -9.43 -6.29 3.21
C PHE A 123 -10.57 -5.39 2.73
N HIS A 124 -11.81 -5.84 2.88
CA HIS A 124 -13.00 -4.98 2.83
C HIS A 124 -12.97 -3.96 3.98
N LYS A 125 -13.59 -2.80 3.80
CA LYS A 125 -13.69 -1.73 4.82
C LYS A 125 -14.20 -2.22 6.18
N ASP A 126 -15.09 -3.22 6.19
CA ASP A 126 -15.65 -3.82 7.42
C ASP A 126 -14.72 -4.83 8.11
N GLY A 127 -13.59 -5.19 7.51
CA GLY A 127 -12.61 -6.15 8.05
C GLY A 127 -12.96 -7.64 7.93
N GLU A 128 -14.26 -8.00 7.85
CA GLU A 128 -14.70 -9.40 7.77
C GLU A 128 -14.20 -10.19 6.54
N TRP A 129 -13.85 -9.50 5.45
CA TRP A 129 -13.62 -10.11 4.13
C TRP A 129 -12.29 -9.69 3.53
N LEU A 130 -11.60 -10.62 2.88
CA LEU A 130 -10.36 -10.38 2.16
C LEU A 130 -10.41 -10.98 0.76
N TYR A 131 -9.86 -10.26 -0.20
CA TYR A 131 -9.80 -10.64 -1.61
C TYR A 131 -8.33 -10.66 -2.02
N ALA A 132 -7.83 -11.77 -2.57
CA ALA A 132 -6.44 -11.95 -2.98
C ALA A 132 -6.34 -12.27 -4.47
N THR A 133 -5.37 -11.70 -5.18
CA THR A 133 -5.07 -12.09 -6.57
C THR A 133 -4.45 -13.47 -6.61
N GLU A 134 -5.05 -14.36 -7.39
CA GLU A 134 -4.60 -15.74 -7.60
C GLU A 134 -4.54 -16.04 -9.12
N ASN A 135 -3.78 -17.06 -9.52
CA ASN A 135 -3.94 -17.69 -10.83
C ASN A 135 -4.80 -18.94 -10.79
N ASP A 136 -5.45 -19.22 -11.91
CA ASP A 136 -5.82 -20.58 -12.26
C ASP A 136 -4.68 -21.23 -13.07
N THR A 137 -4.14 -22.35 -12.60
CA THR A 137 -3.16 -23.14 -13.36
C THR A 137 -3.79 -24.32 -14.10
N SER A 138 -5.07 -24.63 -13.84
CA SER A 138 -5.84 -25.63 -14.58
C SER A 138 -6.43 -25.08 -15.88
N ASP A 139 -6.79 -23.80 -15.89
CA ASP A 139 -7.15 -23.01 -17.07
C ASP A 139 -6.10 -21.89 -17.26
N PRO A 140 -4.99 -22.16 -17.97
CA PRO A 140 -3.81 -21.29 -17.91
C PRO A 140 -4.11 -19.87 -18.34
N GLY A 141 -3.99 -18.93 -17.40
CA GLY A 141 -4.20 -17.50 -17.65
C GLY A 141 -5.56 -16.96 -17.24
N ARG A 142 -6.55 -17.79 -16.90
CA ARG A 142 -7.77 -17.31 -16.24
C ARG A 142 -7.39 -16.63 -14.93
N GLY A 143 -7.65 -15.33 -14.83
CA GLY A 143 -7.37 -14.55 -13.63
C GLY A 143 -8.49 -14.69 -12.60
N VAL A 144 -8.15 -15.01 -11.36
CA VAL A 144 -9.13 -15.18 -10.28
C VAL A 144 -8.80 -14.35 -9.04
N LEU A 145 -9.83 -14.02 -8.28
CA LEU A 145 -9.71 -13.52 -6.91
C LEU A 145 -10.12 -14.62 -5.94
N GLY A 146 -9.24 -15.02 -5.03
CA GLY A 146 -9.61 -15.84 -3.89
C GLY A 146 -10.38 -14.98 -2.88
N VAL A 147 -11.55 -15.46 -2.43
CA VAL A 147 -12.39 -14.77 -1.45
C VAL A 147 -12.28 -15.47 -0.11
N TYR A 148 -11.89 -14.71 0.91
CA TYR A 148 -11.64 -15.18 2.26
C TYR A 148 -12.53 -14.45 3.26
N ARG A 149 -13.04 -15.19 4.26
CA ARG A 149 -13.71 -14.62 5.44
C ARG A 149 -12.81 -14.74 6.66
N LEU A 150 -12.65 -13.66 7.41
CA LEU A 150 -11.97 -13.67 8.69
C LEU A 150 -12.89 -14.23 9.78
N GLN A 151 -12.42 -15.22 10.53
CA GLN A 151 -13.09 -15.83 11.67
C GLN A 151 -12.07 -15.98 12.81
N GLY A 152 -12.18 -15.12 13.83
CA GLY A 152 -11.16 -15.02 14.87
C GLY A 152 -9.81 -14.55 14.27
N GLU A 153 -8.74 -15.30 14.56
CA GLU A 153 -7.40 -15.05 13.99
C GLU A 153 -7.11 -15.88 12.72
N GLN A 154 -8.16 -16.31 11.98
CA GLN A 154 -8.00 -17.16 10.77
C GLN A 154 -8.81 -16.66 9.57
N LEU A 155 -8.15 -16.56 8.41
CA LEU A 155 -8.75 -16.40 7.10
C LEU A 155 -9.16 -17.78 6.54
N GLN A 156 -10.45 -17.96 6.26
CA GLN A 156 -11.00 -19.15 5.61
C GLN A 156 -11.45 -18.79 4.19
N ARG A 157 -10.93 -19.49 3.17
CA ARG A 157 -11.38 -19.32 1.77
C ARG A 157 -12.82 -19.82 1.64
N VAL A 158 -13.71 -19.03 1.04
CA VAL A 158 -15.12 -19.40 0.84
C VAL A 158 -15.51 -19.61 -0.62
N SER A 159 -14.85 -18.90 -1.54
CA SER A 159 -15.17 -18.92 -2.97
C SER A 159 -14.03 -18.31 -3.80
N GLU A 160 -14.23 -18.22 -5.11
CA GLU A 160 -13.41 -17.40 -6.01
C GLU A 160 -14.27 -16.60 -6.98
N LEU A 161 -13.74 -15.48 -7.47
CA LEU A 161 -14.37 -14.63 -8.47
C LEU A 161 -13.52 -14.56 -9.74
N SER A 162 -14.15 -14.41 -10.91
CA SER A 162 -13.46 -14.04 -12.14
C SER A 162 -12.95 -12.60 -12.04
N THR A 163 -11.72 -12.36 -12.48
CA THR A 163 -11.18 -11.00 -12.69
C THR A 163 -11.53 -10.42 -14.06
N HIS A 164 -12.23 -11.20 -14.90
CA HIS A 164 -12.62 -10.88 -16.28
C HIS A 164 -11.43 -10.57 -17.21
N GLY A 165 -10.22 -10.96 -16.83
CA GLY A 165 -8.99 -10.80 -17.61
C GLY A 165 -7.94 -11.85 -17.30
N ILE A 166 -6.73 -11.58 -17.78
CA ILE A 166 -5.59 -12.49 -17.70
C ILE A 166 -4.52 -11.90 -16.79
N GLY A 167 -3.93 -12.74 -15.93
CA GLY A 167 -2.77 -12.37 -15.10
C GLY A 167 -3.04 -11.19 -14.15
N PRO A 168 -4.00 -11.30 -13.21
CA PRO A 168 -4.35 -10.22 -12.29
C PRO A 168 -3.16 -9.86 -11.40
N HIS A 169 -2.75 -8.59 -11.44
CA HIS A 169 -1.59 -8.11 -10.71
C HIS A 169 -1.99 -7.53 -9.37
N GLN A 170 -2.59 -6.33 -9.36
CA GLN A 170 -3.07 -5.67 -8.14
C GLN A 170 -4.58 -5.50 -8.18
N LEU A 171 -5.21 -5.42 -7.00
CA LEU A 171 -6.58 -4.97 -6.82
C LEU A 171 -6.65 -3.86 -5.75
N LEU A 172 -7.65 -2.98 -5.86
CA LEU A 172 -7.95 -1.92 -4.89
C LEU A 172 -9.46 -1.70 -4.79
N TRP A 173 -9.94 -1.26 -3.64
CA TRP A 173 -11.32 -0.75 -3.52
C TRP A 173 -11.43 0.65 -4.13
N MET A 174 -12.55 0.89 -4.82
CA MET A 174 -13.00 2.24 -5.14
C MET A 174 -13.59 2.91 -3.88
N PRO A 175 -13.75 4.25 -3.84
CA PRO A 175 -14.22 4.95 -2.64
C PRO A 175 -15.65 4.61 -2.19
N ASP A 176 -16.46 3.96 -3.01
CA ASP A 176 -17.77 3.39 -2.60
C ASP A 176 -17.61 2.23 -1.59
N GLY A 177 -16.44 1.59 -1.59
CA GLY A 177 -16.13 0.40 -0.81
C GLY A 177 -16.87 -0.86 -1.24
N GLU A 178 -17.51 -0.88 -2.41
CA GLU A 178 -18.29 -2.03 -2.93
C GLU A 178 -17.88 -2.43 -4.36
N THR A 179 -17.15 -1.55 -5.06
CA THR A 179 -16.54 -1.80 -6.37
C THR A 179 -15.03 -2.05 -6.19
N LEU A 180 -14.54 -3.18 -6.71
CA LEU A 180 -13.12 -3.49 -6.84
C LEU A 180 -12.61 -3.05 -8.21
N ALA A 181 -11.50 -2.32 -8.23
CA ALA A 181 -10.64 -2.19 -9.40
C ALA A 181 -9.60 -3.33 -9.40
N VAL A 182 -9.36 -3.92 -10.57
CA VAL A 182 -8.37 -4.98 -10.79
C VAL A 182 -7.51 -4.64 -12.01
N ALA A 183 -6.20 -4.61 -11.81
CA ALA A 183 -5.21 -4.52 -12.87
C ALA A 183 -4.93 -5.92 -13.42
N ASN A 184 -5.37 -6.22 -14.64
CA ASN A 184 -5.03 -7.45 -15.34
C ASN A 184 -3.82 -7.22 -16.26
N GLY A 185 -2.71 -7.90 -15.98
CA GLY A 185 -1.48 -7.75 -16.73
C GLY A 185 -1.57 -8.25 -18.18
N GLY A 186 -2.48 -9.17 -18.48
CA GLY A 186 -2.63 -9.74 -19.81
C GLY A 186 -1.64 -10.85 -20.16
N ILE A 187 -0.73 -11.20 -19.24
CA ILE A 187 0.33 -12.18 -19.47
C ILE A 187 -0.07 -13.54 -18.87
N ARG A 188 -0.11 -14.55 -19.74
CA ARG A 188 -0.20 -15.97 -19.40
C ARG A 188 1.19 -16.47 -19.05
N THR A 189 1.27 -17.22 -17.98
CA THR A 189 2.52 -17.63 -17.34
C THR A 189 2.29 -18.98 -16.67
N GLU A 190 3.19 -19.93 -16.84
CA GLU A 190 3.01 -21.30 -16.34
C GLU A 190 3.02 -21.36 -14.80
N ALA A 191 2.43 -22.41 -14.22
CA ALA A 191 2.23 -22.58 -12.78
C ALA A 191 3.49 -22.24 -11.95
N ASP A 192 4.59 -22.95 -12.23
CA ASP A 192 5.83 -22.89 -11.45
C ASP A 192 6.86 -21.91 -12.01
N SER A 193 6.60 -21.32 -13.18
CA SER A 193 7.55 -20.48 -13.91
C SER A 193 7.10 -19.02 -13.97
N ARG A 194 8.01 -18.15 -14.44
CA ARG A 194 7.73 -16.76 -14.81
C ARG A 194 7.86 -16.55 -16.32
N VAL A 195 7.82 -17.64 -17.10
CA VAL A 195 7.93 -17.58 -18.57
C VAL A 195 6.65 -16.96 -19.15
N GLU A 196 6.83 -16.03 -20.09
CA GLU A 196 5.75 -15.26 -20.69
C GLU A 196 5.25 -15.97 -21.95
N MET A 197 4.05 -16.55 -21.88
CA MET A 197 3.59 -17.55 -22.87
C MET A 197 2.73 -16.97 -24.00
N ASN A 198 2.38 -15.68 -23.94
CA ASN A 198 1.40 -15.08 -24.86
C ASN A 198 1.71 -13.63 -25.26
N LEU A 199 2.96 -13.16 -25.31
CA LEU A 199 3.24 -11.74 -25.65
C LEU A 199 2.56 -11.28 -26.97
N ASN A 200 2.46 -12.16 -27.98
CA ASN A 200 1.75 -11.91 -29.24
C ASN A 200 0.21 -11.85 -29.12
N ALA A 201 -0.34 -12.34 -28.01
CA ALA A 201 -1.76 -12.39 -27.67
C ALA A 201 -2.00 -11.87 -26.24
N MET A 202 -1.25 -10.82 -25.87
CA MET A 202 -1.33 -10.18 -24.56
C MET A 202 -2.60 -9.34 -24.46
N GLU A 203 -3.37 -9.54 -23.39
CA GLU A 203 -4.67 -8.89 -23.18
C GLU A 203 -4.72 -8.15 -21.84
N SER A 204 -3.94 -7.07 -21.75
CA SER A 204 -3.94 -6.25 -20.54
C SER A 204 -5.25 -5.46 -20.42
N SER A 205 -5.76 -5.28 -19.19
CA SER A 205 -6.99 -4.52 -18.94
C SER A 205 -7.06 -3.96 -17.51
N LEU A 206 -7.77 -2.85 -17.36
CA LEU A 206 -8.33 -2.39 -16.09
C LEU A 206 -9.78 -2.91 -16.02
N VAL A 207 -10.11 -3.65 -14.96
CA VAL A 207 -11.47 -4.15 -14.72
C VAL A 207 -12.05 -3.50 -13.47
N LEU A 208 -13.28 -3.03 -13.55
CA LEU A 208 -14.12 -2.71 -12.41
C LEU A 208 -15.15 -3.82 -12.22
N LEU A 209 -15.26 -4.37 -11.01
CA LEU A 209 -16.23 -5.42 -10.68
C LEU A 209 -16.86 -5.18 -9.31
N ARG A 210 -18.10 -5.62 -9.12
CA ARG A 210 -18.79 -5.61 -7.82
C ARG A 210 -18.28 -6.74 -6.93
N ARG A 211 -18.50 -6.58 -5.63
CA ARG A 211 -18.10 -7.53 -4.58
C ARG A 211 -18.56 -8.99 -4.77
N ASP A 212 -19.61 -9.23 -5.57
CA ASP A 212 -20.12 -10.56 -5.97
C ASP A 212 -19.46 -11.14 -7.23
N GLY A 213 -18.54 -10.41 -7.87
CA GLY A 213 -17.88 -10.77 -9.12
C GLY A 213 -18.54 -10.21 -10.38
N SER A 214 -19.69 -9.50 -10.26
CA SER A 214 -20.40 -8.95 -11.41
C SER A 214 -19.59 -7.83 -12.09
N LEU A 215 -19.36 -7.95 -13.40
CA LEU A 215 -18.56 -7.00 -14.18
C LEU A 215 -19.25 -5.63 -14.28
N VAL A 216 -18.51 -4.55 -14.01
CA VAL A 216 -18.95 -3.15 -14.18
C VAL A 216 -18.34 -2.55 -15.44
N SER A 217 -17.01 -2.65 -15.60
CA SER A 217 -16.33 -2.28 -16.85
C SER A 217 -15.07 -3.13 -17.07
N LYS A 218 -14.66 -3.26 -18.33
CA LYS A 218 -13.35 -3.76 -18.76
C LYS A 218 -12.80 -2.80 -19.79
N GLU A 219 -11.69 -2.16 -19.49
CA GLU A 219 -11.10 -1.08 -20.27
C GLU A 219 -9.63 -1.41 -20.61
N GLN A 220 -9.16 -0.96 -21.76
CA GLN A 220 -7.84 -1.30 -22.31
C GLN A 220 -7.16 -0.07 -22.91
N LEU A 221 -5.83 -0.03 -22.84
CA LEU A 221 -5.03 0.96 -23.57
C LEU A 221 -4.73 0.47 -25.00
N PRO A 222 -4.43 1.36 -25.96
CA PRO A 222 -4.09 0.96 -27.33
C PRO A 222 -2.84 0.07 -27.43
N GLU A 223 -1.85 0.28 -26.55
CA GLU A 223 -0.58 -0.43 -26.57
C GLU A 223 -0.75 -1.82 -25.94
N ARG A 224 -0.98 -2.85 -26.78
CA ARG A 224 -1.25 -4.22 -26.29
C ARG A 224 -0.18 -4.82 -25.37
N MET A 225 1.08 -4.39 -25.53
CA MET A 225 2.22 -4.82 -24.71
C MET A 225 2.43 -3.97 -23.44
N ASN A 226 1.59 -2.95 -23.18
CA ASN A 226 1.57 -2.24 -21.91
C ASN A 226 0.82 -3.06 -20.87
N SER A 227 1.59 -3.73 -20.01
CA SER A 227 1.06 -4.58 -18.95
C SER A 227 0.67 -3.70 -17.77
N VAL A 228 -0.63 -3.55 -17.51
CA VAL A 228 -1.15 -2.84 -16.33
C VAL A 228 -0.71 -3.57 -15.07
N ARG A 229 -0.17 -2.82 -14.09
CA ARG A 229 0.49 -3.37 -12.89
C ARG A 229 -0.05 -2.71 -11.64
N HIS A 230 0.66 -1.73 -11.12
CA HIS A 230 0.37 -1.13 -9.84
C HIS A 230 -0.64 -0.01 -10.00
N MET A 231 -1.49 0.16 -8.99
CA MET A 231 -2.59 1.12 -9.01
C MET A 231 -2.59 1.98 -7.75
N ALA A 232 -3.16 3.17 -7.88
CA ALA A 232 -3.51 4.05 -6.77
C ALA A 232 -4.89 4.66 -7.04
N VAL A 233 -5.68 4.85 -5.98
CA VAL A 233 -7.05 5.41 -6.05
C VAL A 233 -7.15 6.59 -5.10
N ALA A 234 -7.64 7.72 -5.60
CA ALA A 234 -7.91 8.93 -4.83
C ALA A 234 -9.30 8.89 -4.19
N ASN A 235 -9.51 9.73 -3.16
CA ASN A 235 -10.80 9.82 -2.44
C ASN A 235 -11.97 10.24 -3.35
N ASP A 236 -11.69 10.93 -4.47
CA ASP A 236 -12.68 11.35 -5.47
C ASP A 236 -13.00 10.27 -6.54
N GLY A 237 -12.36 9.10 -6.48
CA GLY A 237 -12.52 8.01 -7.44
C GLY A 237 -11.57 8.07 -8.64
N THR A 238 -10.66 9.06 -8.70
CA THR A 238 -9.56 9.08 -9.68
C THR A 238 -8.61 7.91 -9.42
N LEU A 239 -8.49 7.02 -10.41
CA LEU A 239 -7.60 5.88 -10.40
C LEU A 239 -6.44 6.13 -11.36
N VAL A 240 -5.21 5.89 -10.90
CA VAL A 240 -4.00 5.89 -11.73
C VAL A 240 -3.37 4.50 -11.71
N THR A 241 -2.83 4.08 -12.85
CA THR A 241 -2.09 2.83 -13.00
C THR A 241 -0.70 3.07 -13.61
N GLY A 242 0.29 2.34 -13.13
CA GLY A 242 1.60 2.19 -13.77
C GLY A 242 1.64 0.97 -14.69
N GLN A 243 2.37 1.07 -15.80
CA GLN A 243 2.56 -0.01 -16.76
C GLN A 243 4.00 -0.58 -16.71
N GLN A 244 4.14 -1.82 -17.16
CA GLN A 244 5.42 -2.44 -17.53
C GLN A 244 5.28 -2.89 -18.99
N TYR A 245 6.14 -2.38 -19.86
CA TYR A 245 6.07 -2.65 -21.30
C TYR A 245 6.93 -3.84 -21.68
N MET A 246 6.37 -4.73 -22.50
CA MET A 246 6.99 -6.01 -22.91
C MET A 246 7.47 -6.05 -24.37
N GLY A 247 7.49 -4.90 -25.06
CA GLY A 247 8.13 -4.75 -26.37
C GLY A 247 9.56 -4.23 -26.27
N GLU A 248 10.04 -3.56 -27.33
CA GLU A 248 11.42 -3.10 -27.42
C GLU A 248 11.72 -1.90 -26.50
N LEU A 249 12.95 -1.82 -25.99
CA LEU A 249 13.39 -0.71 -25.12
C LEU A 249 13.43 0.65 -25.84
N SER A 250 13.45 0.66 -27.16
CA SER A 250 13.41 1.87 -28.00
C SER A 250 12.01 2.47 -28.16
N ASP A 251 10.95 1.75 -27.79
CA ASP A 251 9.59 2.13 -28.14
C ASP A 251 9.08 3.35 -27.35
N ALA A 252 8.32 4.20 -28.03
CA ALA A 252 7.75 5.43 -27.48
C ALA A 252 6.34 5.20 -26.90
N VAL A 253 6.23 4.41 -25.83
CA VAL A 253 4.94 4.07 -25.20
C VAL A 253 4.72 4.74 -23.83
N PRO A 254 3.50 5.24 -23.53
CA PRO A 254 3.15 5.75 -22.20
C PRO A 254 3.27 4.66 -21.12
N LEU A 255 3.71 5.04 -19.92
CA LEU A 255 3.89 4.12 -18.78
C LEU A 255 3.04 4.49 -17.55
N LEU A 256 2.21 5.52 -17.67
CA LEU A 256 1.16 5.89 -16.73
C LEU A 256 -0.18 6.05 -17.48
N ALA A 257 -1.26 5.64 -16.82
CA ALA A 257 -2.62 5.80 -17.31
C ALA A 257 -3.57 6.16 -16.17
N ILE A 258 -4.60 6.95 -16.48
CA ILE A 258 -5.55 7.54 -15.54
C ILE A 258 -6.99 7.24 -15.97
N LYS A 259 -7.85 6.95 -14.99
CA LYS A 259 -9.30 6.89 -15.12
C LYS A 259 -9.92 7.79 -14.06
N ARG A 260 -10.58 8.86 -14.47
CA ARG A 260 -11.42 9.69 -13.59
C ARG A 260 -12.86 9.14 -13.57
N PRO A 261 -13.68 9.47 -12.56
CA PRO A 261 -15.12 9.17 -12.60
C PRO A 261 -15.74 9.62 -13.93
N ASP A 262 -16.59 8.76 -14.50
CA ASP A 262 -17.31 8.97 -15.77
C ASP A 262 -16.43 9.30 -17.00
N GLN A 263 -15.11 9.10 -16.91
CA GLN A 263 -14.16 9.27 -18.00
C GLN A 263 -13.57 7.92 -18.46
N PRO A 264 -13.15 7.80 -19.73
CA PRO A 264 -12.44 6.61 -20.21
C PRO A 264 -11.09 6.45 -19.49
N PHE A 265 -10.66 5.21 -19.32
CA PHE A 265 -9.27 4.90 -19.02
C PHE A 265 -8.37 5.32 -20.20
N GLN A 266 -7.42 6.22 -19.94
CA GLN A 266 -6.58 6.85 -20.96
C GLN A 266 -5.17 7.11 -20.43
N HIS A 267 -4.22 7.49 -21.28
CA HIS A 267 -2.87 7.83 -20.84
C HIS A 267 -2.85 9.02 -19.87
N PHE A 268 -1.97 8.97 -18.88
CA PHE A 268 -1.62 10.14 -18.07
C PHE A 268 -0.47 10.86 -18.79
N PRO A 269 -0.52 12.19 -18.98
CA PRO A 269 0.54 12.92 -19.67
C PRO A 269 1.88 12.82 -18.92
N VAL A 270 2.94 12.45 -19.64
CA VAL A 270 4.33 12.38 -19.14
C VAL A 270 5.24 12.86 -20.26
N ASP A 271 6.20 13.76 -19.97
CA ASP A 271 7.15 14.21 -21.00
C ASP A 271 8.06 13.06 -21.46
N ASP A 272 8.43 13.06 -22.74
CA ASP A 272 9.29 12.02 -23.33
C ASP A 272 10.61 11.82 -22.56
N ALA A 273 11.21 12.91 -22.05
CA ALA A 273 12.43 12.83 -21.25
C ALA A 273 12.23 12.07 -19.92
N GLN A 274 11.09 12.27 -19.25
CA GLN A 274 10.73 11.55 -18.02
C GLN A 274 10.41 10.09 -18.34
N ARG A 275 9.65 9.85 -19.42
CA ARG A 275 9.27 8.51 -19.91
C ARG A 275 10.50 7.65 -20.26
N GLN A 276 11.47 8.21 -21.00
CA GLN A 276 12.72 7.51 -21.34
C GLN A 276 13.50 7.08 -20.08
N LEU A 277 13.57 7.96 -19.07
CA LEU A 277 14.19 7.64 -17.79
C LEU A 277 13.52 6.47 -17.07
N MET A 278 12.25 6.14 -17.34
CA MET A 278 11.59 4.98 -16.73
C MET A 278 12.07 3.63 -17.28
N SER A 279 12.76 3.59 -18.43
CA SER A 279 13.31 2.37 -19.04
C SER A 279 12.28 1.22 -19.14
N GLN A 280 11.09 1.55 -19.66
CA GLN A 280 9.97 0.64 -19.90
C GLN A 280 9.37 -0.04 -18.65
N TYR A 281 9.68 0.43 -17.44
CA TYR A 281 9.31 -0.25 -16.19
C TYR A 281 8.95 0.69 -15.04
N THR A 282 7.75 0.51 -14.49
CA THR A 282 7.27 1.18 -13.28
C THR A 282 7.08 0.14 -12.16
N ALA A 283 7.42 0.49 -10.91
CA ALA A 283 7.42 -0.44 -9.77
C ALA A 283 6.35 -0.17 -8.72
N SER A 284 5.92 1.07 -8.57
CA SER A 284 4.88 1.44 -7.60
C SER A 284 4.33 2.82 -7.96
N VAL A 285 3.06 3.06 -7.60
CA VAL A 285 2.37 4.34 -7.73
C VAL A 285 1.60 4.65 -6.45
N ALA A 286 1.52 5.91 -6.08
CA ALA A 286 0.72 6.37 -4.95
C ALA A 286 0.08 7.73 -5.26
N ILE A 287 -1.15 7.93 -4.79
CA ILE A 287 -1.82 9.23 -4.83
C ILE A 287 -1.89 9.79 -3.41
N HIS A 288 -1.63 11.08 -3.27
CA HIS A 288 -1.98 11.88 -2.10
C HIS A 288 -3.22 12.70 -2.44
N SER A 289 -4.39 12.28 -1.93
CA SER A 289 -5.71 12.82 -2.31
C SER A 289 -5.86 14.30 -1.98
N GLU A 290 -5.34 14.74 -0.83
CA GLU A 290 -5.51 16.09 -0.29
C GLU A 290 -4.53 17.09 -0.90
N LEU A 291 -3.31 16.65 -1.23
CA LEU A 291 -2.31 17.47 -1.94
C LEU A 291 -2.46 17.43 -3.46
N ARG A 292 -3.35 16.59 -4.01
CA ARG A 292 -3.51 16.33 -5.46
C ARG A 292 -2.19 15.94 -6.14
N LEU A 293 -1.43 15.04 -5.52
CA LEU A 293 -0.14 14.57 -6.05
C LEU A 293 -0.18 13.10 -6.45
N LEU A 294 0.47 12.79 -7.57
CA LEU A 294 0.79 11.43 -8.02
C LEU A 294 2.30 11.21 -7.86
N ALA A 295 2.71 10.14 -7.17
CA ALA A 295 4.09 9.69 -7.10
C ALA A 295 4.28 8.34 -7.82
N LEU A 296 5.45 8.16 -8.44
CA LEU A 296 5.85 6.93 -9.12
C LEU A 296 7.33 6.59 -8.87
N THR A 297 7.64 5.30 -8.84
CA THR A 297 9.01 4.76 -8.82
C THR A 297 9.35 4.00 -10.10
N ALA A 298 10.54 4.25 -10.62
CA ALA A 298 11.12 3.57 -11.77
C ALA A 298 12.54 3.05 -11.42
N PRO A 299 12.66 1.83 -10.86
CA PRO A 299 13.94 1.30 -10.36
C PRO A 299 14.98 1.13 -11.46
N ARG A 300 14.58 0.71 -12.67
CA ARG A 300 15.50 0.55 -13.81
C ARG A 300 16.20 1.87 -14.17
N GLY A 301 15.48 2.99 -14.06
CA GLY A 301 16.02 4.35 -14.22
C GLY A 301 16.68 4.94 -12.98
N ASN A 302 16.52 4.30 -11.82
CA ASN A 302 16.83 4.86 -10.50
C ASN A 302 16.15 6.24 -10.29
N ARG A 303 14.85 6.33 -10.57
CA ARG A 303 14.08 7.58 -10.52
C ARG A 303 12.80 7.50 -9.68
N VAL A 304 12.57 8.56 -8.93
CA VAL A 304 11.28 8.89 -8.30
C VAL A 304 10.74 10.13 -8.99
N PHE A 305 9.48 10.06 -9.39
CA PHE A 305 8.76 11.18 -9.97
C PHE A 305 7.57 11.56 -9.09
N ILE A 306 7.26 12.86 -9.03
CA ILE A 306 6.01 13.37 -8.46
C ILE A 306 5.43 14.40 -9.44
N TRP A 307 4.15 14.26 -9.77
CA TRP A 307 3.39 15.23 -10.57
C TRP A 307 2.18 15.74 -9.78
N ASP A 308 1.69 16.90 -10.18
CA ASP A 308 0.33 17.33 -9.91
C ASP A 308 -0.66 16.41 -10.66
N LEU A 309 -1.62 15.84 -9.95
CA LEU A 309 -2.52 14.79 -10.46
C LEU A 309 -3.56 15.31 -11.46
N ASP A 310 -3.85 16.62 -11.43
CA ASP A 310 -4.90 17.22 -12.25
C ASP A 310 -4.34 17.82 -13.53
N SER A 311 -3.26 18.59 -13.42
CA SER A 311 -2.58 19.26 -14.54
C SER A 311 -1.46 18.44 -15.19
N ALA A 312 -1.05 17.32 -14.57
CA ALA A 312 0.14 16.54 -14.94
C ALA A 312 1.47 17.34 -14.89
N ALA A 313 1.50 18.51 -14.24
CA ALA A 313 2.72 19.30 -14.09
C ALA A 313 3.74 18.58 -13.19
N LEU A 314 4.98 18.41 -13.68
CA LEU A 314 6.06 17.81 -12.90
C LEU A 314 6.37 18.65 -11.65
N ARG A 315 6.42 17.99 -10.49
CA ARG A 315 6.76 18.57 -9.18
C ARG A 315 8.12 18.08 -8.67
N LEU A 316 8.53 16.86 -9.05
CA LEU A 316 9.82 16.27 -8.73
C LEU A 316 10.25 15.27 -9.82
N ASP A 317 11.51 15.38 -10.27
CA ASP A 317 12.31 14.27 -10.81
C ASP A 317 13.53 14.16 -9.89
N ALA A 318 13.70 13.00 -9.23
CA ALA A 318 14.78 12.78 -8.28
C ALA A 318 15.47 11.43 -8.47
N PRO A 319 16.82 11.37 -8.36
CA PRO A 319 17.55 10.11 -8.36
C PRO A 319 17.37 9.38 -7.03
N LEU A 320 16.95 8.11 -7.09
CA LEU A 320 16.99 7.19 -5.97
C LEU A 320 17.34 5.79 -6.48
N ALA A 321 18.50 5.28 -6.08
CA ALA A 321 18.99 3.97 -6.49
C ALA A 321 18.04 2.86 -6.03
N ASP A 322 17.69 1.93 -6.94
CA ASP A 322 16.85 0.76 -6.68
C ASP A 322 15.55 1.11 -5.90
N CYS A 323 14.87 2.18 -6.32
CA CYS A 323 13.62 2.64 -5.69
C CYS A 323 12.45 1.73 -6.06
N ALA A 324 11.70 1.25 -5.06
CA ALA A 324 10.67 0.24 -5.27
C ALA A 324 9.28 0.71 -4.81
N GLY A 325 8.92 0.55 -3.54
CA GLY A 325 7.60 0.92 -3.04
C GLY A 325 7.46 2.40 -2.79
N VAL A 326 6.31 3.00 -3.13
CA VAL A 326 5.92 4.33 -2.67
C VAL A 326 4.58 4.29 -1.94
N GLY A 327 4.48 5.01 -0.83
CA GLY A 327 3.24 5.17 -0.06
C GLY A 327 3.02 6.63 0.32
N ALA A 328 1.77 7.09 0.23
CA ALA A 328 1.39 8.43 0.68
C ALA A 328 1.42 8.52 2.21
N VAL A 329 1.80 9.69 2.72
CA VAL A 329 1.79 10.07 4.14
C VAL A 329 1.27 11.49 4.28
N ALA A 330 0.86 11.90 5.48
CA ALA A 330 0.19 13.18 5.74
C ALA A 330 0.79 14.41 5.04
N ASN A 331 2.12 14.46 4.87
CA ASN A 331 2.84 15.59 4.26
C ASN A 331 3.50 15.28 2.90
N GLY A 332 3.21 14.14 2.25
CA GLY A 332 3.87 13.75 0.99
C GLY A 332 4.00 12.24 0.84
N PHE A 333 5.21 11.73 0.60
CA PHE A 333 5.43 10.32 0.26
C PHE A 333 6.64 9.69 0.98
N VAL A 334 6.53 8.41 1.32
CA VAL A 334 7.68 7.56 1.70
C VAL A 334 8.00 6.61 0.56
N VAL A 335 9.28 6.50 0.19
CA VAL A 335 9.78 5.62 -0.89
C VAL A 335 10.83 4.66 -0.34
N SER A 336 10.69 3.36 -0.59
CA SER A 336 11.70 2.34 -0.24
C SER A 336 12.81 2.23 -1.29
N SER A 337 13.95 1.68 -0.88
CA SER A 337 15.10 1.40 -1.75
C SER A 337 15.72 0.05 -1.40
N GLY A 338 16.00 -0.77 -2.40
CA GLY A 338 16.59 -2.10 -2.21
C GLY A 338 18.11 -2.10 -1.95
N VAL A 339 18.80 -0.97 -2.19
CA VAL A 339 20.23 -0.76 -1.86
C VAL A 339 20.51 0.40 -0.90
N GLY A 340 19.59 1.37 -0.80
CA GLY A 340 19.76 2.59 -0.01
C GLY A 340 18.94 2.61 1.27
N ARG A 341 18.88 3.81 1.88
CA ARG A 341 17.88 4.13 2.91
C ARG A 341 16.61 4.64 2.23
N CYS A 342 15.45 4.23 2.76
CA CYS A 342 14.16 4.79 2.38
C CYS A 342 14.14 6.32 2.55
N ARG A 343 13.33 7.01 1.75
CA ARG A 343 13.25 8.49 1.72
C ARG A 343 11.85 8.95 2.07
N LEU A 344 11.76 9.96 2.93
CA LEU A 344 10.58 10.82 3.05
C LEU A 344 10.73 11.99 2.06
N TYR A 345 9.70 12.25 1.26
CA TYR A 345 9.57 13.41 0.40
C TYR A 345 8.46 14.31 0.97
N ASP A 346 8.84 15.45 1.55
CA ASP A 346 7.92 16.43 2.13
C ASP A 346 7.46 17.40 1.03
N CYS A 347 6.15 17.40 0.78
CA CYS A 347 5.50 18.08 -0.32
C CYS A 347 4.66 19.29 0.13
N ARG A 348 4.78 19.73 1.39
CA ARG A 348 4.03 20.89 1.93
C ARG A 348 4.41 22.23 1.29
N ASN A 349 5.64 22.31 0.78
CA ASN A 349 6.18 23.52 0.15
C ASN A 349 6.26 23.37 -1.37
N PRO A 350 6.32 24.49 -2.13
CA PRO A 350 6.49 24.44 -3.58
C PRO A 350 7.72 23.65 -4.03
N GLN A 351 8.79 23.68 -3.22
CA GLN A 351 10.03 22.93 -3.42
C GLN A 351 10.02 21.70 -2.52
N ILE A 352 9.97 20.50 -3.12
CA ILE A 352 9.87 19.23 -2.40
C ILE A 352 11.23 18.90 -1.78
N SER A 353 11.25 18.66 -0.46
CA SER A 353 12.47 18.31 0.27
C SER A 353 12.53 16.79 0.51
N SER A 354 13.74 16.20 0.50
CA SER A 354 13.91 14.77 0.79
C SER A 354 14.80 14.52 2.00
N THR A 355 14.36 13.63 2.89
CA THR A 355 15.09 13.23 4.11
C THR A 355 15.24 11.71 4.13
N PRO A 356 16.44 11.16 4.37
CA PRO A 356 16.61 9.73 4.55
C PRO A 356 16.03 9.28 5.89
N LEU A 357 15.20 8.24 5.87
CA LEU A 357 14.68 7.61 7.08
C LEU A 357 15.79 6.79 7.76
N HIS A 358 15.63 6.53 9.06
CA HIS A 358 16.57 5.75 9.87
C HIS A 358 16.35 4.23 9.80
N LEU A 359 15.61 3.78 8.78
CA LEU A 359 15.35 2.36 8.51
C LEU A 359 16.63 1.64 8.05
N PRO A 360 16.76 0.32 8.31
CA PRO A 360 17.82 -0.52 7.76
C PRO A 360 18.00 -0.34 6.25
N ALA A 361 19.25 -0.30 5.80
CA ALA A 361 19.57 -0.17 4.38
C ALA A 361 19.27 -1.48 3.63
N GLY A 362 18.59 -1.34 2.48
CA GLY A 362 18.42 -2.39 1.48
C GLY A 362 17.66 -3.67 1.89
N LEU A 363 17.60 -4.60 0.93
CA LEU A 363 16.90 -5.90 1.02
C LEU A 363 15.39 -5.81 1.34
N TRP A 364 14.76 -4.66 1.05
CA TRP A 364 13.31 -4.48 1.11
C TRP A 364 12.63 -5.05 -0.14
N ASP A 365 11.40 -5.56 0.01
CA ASP A 365 10.56 -5.89 -1.14
C ASP A 365 9.92 -4.63 -1.76
N ASN A 366 9.13 -4.84 -2.82
CA ASN A 366 8.58 -3.80 -3.65
C ASN A 366 7.49 -2.95 -2.98
N HIS A 367 6.98 -3.35 -1.82
CA HIS A 367 5.86 -2.69 -1.15
C HIS A 367 6.18 -2.35 0.30
N LEU A 368 5.63 -1.22 0.74
CA LEU A 368 5.62 -0.77 2.12
C LEU A 368 4.21 -0.32 2.47
N ARG A 369 3.75 -0.65 3.67
CA ARG A 369 2.49 -0.16 4.22
C ARG A 369 2.76 0.56 5.52
N LEU A 370 2.12 1.71 5.72
CA LEU A 370 2.05 2.36 7.02
C LEU A 370 0.70 2.05 7.65
N VAL A 371 0.71 1.64 8.92
CA VAL A 371 -0.45 1.35 9.78
C VAL A 371 -0.32 2.02 11.15
#